data_AF-A0A6G8CHG3-F1
#
_entry.id   AF-A0A6G8CHG3-F1
#
_cell.length_a   1.000
_cell.length_b   1.000
_cell.length_c   1.000
_cell.angle_alpha   90.00
_cell.angle_beta   90.00
_cell.angle_gamma   90.00
#
_symmetry.space_group_name_H-M   'P 1'
#
loop_
_entity.id
_entity.type
_entity.pdbx_description
1 polymer ?
#
loop_
_entity_poly.entity_id
_entity_poly.type
_entity_poly.pdbx_seq_one_letter_code
_entity_poly.pdbx_strand_id
1 'polypeptide(L)'
;MVHSDQVVVQGQTVKLRLLADVQLEGRVIPHNTVVYGVCQLSGQRLTIQVASIQHENSLVPVRLSAYDLDGGEGLNIPGSVERDAAKQGLAAGATSADLLTLSPSLGAQAAGIALQTGKALSSQKIRLVKINLKANYKLLLH
;
A
#
# COMPACT_ATOMS: atom_id res chain seq x y z
N MET A 1 2.83 -0.49 18.71
CA MET A 1 2.60 -1.80 18.04
C MET A 1 1.40 -1.72 17.12
N VAL A 2 1.28 -2.63 16.15
CA VAL A 2 0.07 -2.83 15.34
C VAL A 2 -1.08 -3.32 16.23
N HIS A 3 -2.22 -2.63 16.18
CA HIS A 3 -3.33 -2.86 17.12
C HIS A 3 -4.06 -4.18 16.88
N SER A 4 -4.29 -4.54 15.61
CA SER A 4 -5.02 -5.73 15.19
C SER A 4 -4.54 -6.16 13.80
N ASP A 5 -4.86 -7.40 13.42
CA ASP A 5 -4.72 -7.85 12.04
C ASP A 5 -5.49 -6.89 11.13
N GLN A 6 -4.82 -6.35 10.12
CA GLN A 6 -5.41 -5.39 9.19
C GLN A 6 -4.75 -5.50 7.82
N VAL A 7 -5.54 -5.27 6.78
CA VAL A 7 -5.06 -5.22 5.40
C VAL A 7 -5.10 -3.77 4.96
N VAL A 8 -3.94 -3.23 4.62
CA VAL A 8 -3.81 -1.83 4.18
C VAL A 8 -3.24 -1.78 2.77
N VAL A 9 -3.50 -0.67 2.09
CA VAL A 9 -2.84 -0.31 0.83
C VAL A 9 -2.19 1.05 1.01
N GLN A 10 -1.33 1.44 0.07
CA GLN A 10 -0.69 2.75 0.09
C GLN A 10 -1.70 3.90 0.31
N GLY A 11 -1.37 4.81 1.22
CA GLY A 11 -2.19 5.95 1.59
C GLY A 11 -3.28 5.67 2.63
N GLN A 12 -3.48 4.41 3.06
CA GLN A 12 -4.45 4.10 4.10
C GLN A 12 -3.90 4.34 5.51
N THR A 13 -4.83 4.49 6.45
CA THR A 13 -4.52 4.61 7.87
C THR A 13 -4.26 3.24 8.49
N VAL A 14 -3.15 3.14 9.21
CA VAL A 14 -2.79 2.01 10.07
C VAL A 14 -3.19 2.32 11.50
N LYS A 15 -3.89 1.38 12.13
CA LYS A 15 -4.26 1.45 13.55
C LYS A 15 -3.14 0.85 14.42
N LEU A 16 -2.59 1.67 15.29
CA LEU A 16 -1.52 1.36 16.23
C LEU A 16 -2.00 1.47 17.68
N ARG A 17 -1.21 0.93 18.61
CA ARG A 17 -1.41 1.05 20.06
C ARG A 17 -0.10 1.36 20.74
N LEU A 18 -0.12 2.33 21.67
CA LEU A 18 1.00 2.64 22.55
C LEU A 18 1.24 1.50 23.55
N LEU A 19 2.51 1.17 23.76
CA LEU A 19 2.94 0.12 24.69
C LEU A 19 3.36 0.66 26.06
N ALA A 20 3.63 1.96 26.13
CA ALA A 20 4.04 2.66 27.34
C ALA A 20 3.39 4.04 27.34
N ASP A 21 3.36 4.66 28.51
CA ASP A 21 2.95 6.06 28.65
C ASP A 21 3.97 6.94 27.91
N VAL A 22 3.49 7.98 27.24
CA VAL A 22 4.31 8.92 26.47
C VAL A 22 4.03 10.32 26.96
N GLN A 23 5.09 11.09 27.23
CA GLN A 23 4.97 12.48 27.61
C GLN A 23 5.09 13.37 26.37
N LEU A 24 4.05 14.13 26.06
CA LEU A 24 4.01 15.08 24.93
C LEU A 24 3.49 16.42 25.44
N GLU A 25 4.25 17.50 25.19
CA GLU A 25 3.84 18.87 25.56
C GLU A 25 3.41 19.01 27.04
N GLY A 26 4.06 18.27 27.95
CA GLY A 26 3.72 18.28 29.38
C GLY A 26 2.47 17.46 29.76
N ARG A 27 1.83 16.80 28.79
CA ARG A 27 0.72 15.85 29.00
C ARG A 27 1.22 14.41 28.98
N VAL A 28 0.63 13.55 29.79
CA VAL A 28 0.93 12.11 29.78
C VAL A 28 -0.16 11.40 28.98
N ILE A 29 0.20 10.88 27.81
CA ILE A 29 -0.67 10.01 27.03
C ILE A 29 -0.47 8.57 27.53
N PRO A 30 -1.51 7.92 28.09
CA PRO A 30 -1.35 6.61 28.69
C PRO A 30 -1.05 5.53 27.65
N HIS A 31 -0.36 4.49 28.08
CA HIS A 31 -0.25 3.22 27.37
C HIS A 31 -1.64 2.70 26.99
N ASN A 32 -1.70 1.82 26.00
CA ASN A 32 -2.95 1.35 25.38
C ASN A 32 -3.75 2.39 24.58
N THR A 33 -3.34 3.66 24.56
CA THR A 33 -3.90 4.66 23.64
C THR A 33 -3.75 4.20 22.19
N VAL A 34 -4.83 4.32 21.42
CA VAL A 34 -4.83 4.02 19.99
C VAL A 34 -4.25 5.21 19.24
N VAL A 35 -3.33 4.93 18.32
CA VAL A 35 -2.69 5.93 17.47
C VAL A 35 -2.95 5.58 16.02
N TYR A 36 -3.13 6.58 15.17
CA TYR A 36 -3.41 6.40 13.75
C TYR A 36 -2.33 7.07 12.92
N GLY A 37 -1.80 6.36 11.94
CA GLY A 37 -0.81 6.91 11.01
C GLY A 37 -1.12 6.51 9.58
N VAL A 38 -0.75 7.35 8.62
CA VAL A 38 -0.94 7.07 7.19
C VAL A 38 0.27 6.30 6.67
N CYS A 39 0.03 5.20 5.97
CA CYS A 39 1.10 4.38 5.42
C CYS A 39 1.46 4.73 3.98
N GLN A 40 2.74 4.63 3.63
CA GLN A 40 3.23 4.74 2.26
C GLN A 40 4.17 3.59 1.94
N LEU A 41 4.20 3.19 0.67
CA LEU A 41 5.05 2.11 0.19
C LEU A 41 6.29 2.70 -0.48
N SER A 42 7.47 2.33 0.00
CA SER A 42 8.76 2.70 -0.60
C SER A 42 9.61 1.44 -0.75
N GLY A 43 9.61 0.87 -1.96
CA GLY A 43 10.22 -0.44 -2.21
C GLY A 43 9.64 -1.51 -1.28
N GLN A 44 10.49 -2.16 -0.48
CA GLN A 44 10.09 -3.22 0.46
C GLN A 44 9.77 -2.70 1.87
N ARG A 45 9.54 -1.39 2.03
CA ARG A 45 9.25 -0.77 3.32
C ARG A 45 7.87 -0.11 3.31
N LEU A 46 7.10 -0.38 4.36
CA LEU A 46 5.87 0.34 4.67
C LEU A 46 6.18 1.43 5.69
N THR A 47 6.38 2.66 5.23
CA THR A 47 6.51 3.80 6.14
C THR A 47 5.14 4.13 6.73
N ILE A 48 5.10 4.63 7.96
CA ILE A 48 3.86 5.08 8.62
C ILE A 48 4.16 6.41 9.28
N GLN A 49 3.36 7.42 8.98
CA GLN A 49 3.49 8.77 9.51
C GLN A 49 2.29 9.12 10.39
N VAL A 50 2.55 9.52 11.63
CA VAL A 50 1.55 9.97 12.60
C VAL A 50 1.65 11.48 12.72
N ALA A 51 0.57 12.19 12.35
CA ALA A 51 0.50 13.65 12.36
C ALA A 51 -0.13 14.22 13.65
N SER A 52 -0.90 13.41 14.37
CA SER A 52 -1.51 13.80 15.65
C SER A 52 -1.90 12.57 16.47
N ILE A 53 -2.02 12.77 17.78
CA ILE A 53 -2.57 11.77 18.70
C ILE A 53 -3.80 12.38 19.38
N GLN A 54 -4.91 11.65 19.35
CA GLN A 54 -6.12 12.05 20.05
C GLN A 54 -5.98 11.70 21.54
N HIS A 55 -6.18 12.68 22.41
CA HIS A 55 -6.18 12.49 23.86
C HIS A 55 -7.12 13.50 24.53
N GLU A 56 -7.98 13.04 25.45
CA GLU A 56 -8.94 13.87 26.21
C GLU A 56 -9.73 14.87 25.34
N ASN A 57 -10.34 14.36 24.25
CA ASN A 57 -11.09 15.16 23.28
C ASN A 57 -10.28 16.27 22.56
N SER A 58 -8.96 16.23 22.65
CA SER A 58 -8.05 17.13 21.93
C SER A 58 -7.18 16.35 20.94
N LEU A 59 -6.70 17.03 19.90
CA LEU A 59 -5.66 16.53 19.01
C LEU A 59 -4.33 17.14 19.43
N VAL A 60 -3.39 16.29 19.86
CA VAL A 60 -2.01 16.67 20.14
C VAL A 60 -1.22 16.54 18.84
N PRO A 61 -0.74 17.65 18.24
CA PRO A 61 0.02 17.59 16.99
C PRO A 61 1.37 16.91 17.22
N VAL A 62 1.75 16.00 16.32
CA VAL A 62 3.05 15.32 16.36
C VAL A 62 3.59 15.12 14.94
N ARG A 63 4.85 14.70 14.83
CA ARG A 63 5.45 14.29 13.56
C ARG A 63 6.30 13.06 13.80
N LEU A 64 5.64 11.91 13.96
CA LEU A 64 6.31 10.65 14.28
C LEU A 64 6.34 9.75 13.04
N SER A 65 7.49 9.16 12.80
CA SER A 65 7.71 8.13 11.78
C SER A 65 7.81 6.76 12.44
N ALA A 66 7.23 5.74 11.82
CA ALA A 66 7.41 4.37 12.27
C ALA A 66 8.76 3.81 11.84
N TYR A 67 9.48 3.22 12.78
CA TYR A 67 10.71 2.46 12.56
C TYR A 67 10.48 0.99 12.91
N ASP A 68 11.04 0.10 12.10
CA ASP A 68 11.03 -1.32 12.40
C ASP A 68 12.04 -1.66 13.52
N LEU A 69 11.96 -2.88 14.04
CA LEU A 69 12.89 -3.36 15.07
C LEU A 69 14.31 -3.58 14.55
N ASP A 70 14.50 -3.57 13.22
CA ASP A 70 15.83 -3.57 12.59
C ASP A 70 16.47 -2.17 12.52
N GLY A 71 15.79 -1.14 13.04
CA GLY A 71 16.28 0.24 13.08
C GLY A 71 16.09 1.03 11.78
N GLY A 72 15.54 0.42 10.73
CA GLY A 72 15.19 1.11 9.49
C GLY A 72 13.84 1.84 9.59
N GLU A 73 13.71 2.97 8.87
CA GLU A 73 12.41 3.63 8.71
C GLU A 73 11.45 2.73 7.91
N GLY A 74 10.23 2.58 8.42
CA GLY A 74 9.19 1.75 7.85
C GLY A 74 9.36 0.26 8.12
N LEU A 75 8.23 -0.45 8.16
CA LEU A 75 8.16 -1.88 8.43
C LEU A 75 8.65 -2.66 7.21
N ASN A 76 9.53 -3.63 7.42
CA ASN A 76 10.01 -4.51 6.38
C ASN A 76 8.88 -5.45 5.90
N ILE A 77 8.51 -5.35 4.62
CA ILE A 77 7.43 -6.11 4.00
C ILE A 77 7.95 -6.85 2.75
N PRO A 78 8.81 -7.87 2.94
CA PRO A 78 9.47 -8.56 1.84
C PRO A 78 8.46 -9.21 0.88
N GLY A 79 8.73 -9.11 -0.42
CA GLY A 79 7.93 -9.75 -1.48
C GLY A 79 6.49 -9.22 -1.65
N SER A 80 6.18 -8.03 -1.11
CA SER A 80 4.88 -7.36 -1.29
C SER A 80 4.78 -6.66 -2.65
N VAL A 81 5.85 -5.99 -3.10
CA VAL A 81 5.91 -5.32 -4.41
C VAL A 81 6.10 -6.32 -5.56
N GLU A 82 6.98 -7.31 -5.38
CA GLU A 82 7.37 -8.25 -6.43
C GLU A 82 6.22 -9.17 -6.87
N ARG A 83 5.36 -9.59 -5.93
CA ARG A 83 4.18 -10.42 -6.24
C ARG A 83 3.14 -9.69 -7.09
N ASP A 84 3.00 -8.38 -6.91
CA ASP A 84 2.05 -7.61 -7.72
C ASP A 84 2.62 -7.26 -9.08
N ALA A 85 3.92 -6.96 -9.20
CA ALA A 85 4.60 -6.79 -10.48
C ALA A 85 4.59 -8.07 -11.34
N ALA A 86 4.86 -9.24 -10.74
CA ALA A 86 4.80 -10.52 -11.45
C ALA A 86 3.38 -10.84 -11.96
N LYS A 87 2.34 -10.52 -11.17
CA LYS A 87 0.94 -10.66 -11.61
C LYS A 87 0.57 -9.70 -12.74
N GLN A 88 1.14 -8.49 -12.76
CA GLN A 88 0.96 -7.55 -13.87
C GLN A 88 1.62 -8.07 -15.17
N GLY A 89 2.83 -8.62 -15.08
CA GLY A 89 3.54 -9.20 -16.23
C GLY A 89 2.80 -10.39 -16.87
N LEU A 90 2.23 -11.28 -16.05
CA LEU A 90 1.43 -12.41 -16.54
C LEU A 90 0.10 -11.97 -17.20
N ALA A 91 -0.56 -10.94 -16.66
CA ALA A 91 -1.78 -10.40 -17.26
C ALA A 91 -1.52 -9.67 -18.59
N ALA A 92 -0.36 -9.03 -18.75
CA ALA A 92 0.05 -8.39 -20.00
C ALA A 92 0.55 -9.39 -21.07
N GLY A 93 1.12 -10.53 -20.65
CA GLY A 93 1.59 -11.60 -21.54
C GLY A 93 0.48 -12.51 -22.07
N ALA A 94 -0.68 -12.56 -21.41
CA ALA A 94 -1.83 -13.36 -21.85
C ALA A 94 -2.59 -12.77 -23.05
N THR A 95 -2.33 -11.52 -23.43
CA THR A 95 -2.99 -10.85 -24.57
C THR A 95 -2.19 -10.83 -25.87
N SER A 96 -0.95 -11.35 -25.88
CA SER A 96 -0.09 -11.38 -27.08
C SER A 96 0.05 -12.78 -27.70
N ALA A 97 -0.18 -13.85 -26.94
CA ALA A 97 -0.08 -15.22 -27.47
C ALA A 97 -1.34 -15.69 -28.22
N ASP A 98 -2.52 -15.13 -27.93
CA ASP A 98 -3.78 -15.49 -28.60
C ASP A 98 -4.02 -14.73 -29.93
N LEU A 99 -3.17 -13.76 -30.28
CA LEU A 99 -3.30 -13.04 -31.56
C LEU A 99 -2.46 -13.67 -32.69
N LEU A 100 -1.55 -14.60 -32.38
CA LEU A 100 -0.63 -15.20 -33.35
C LEU A 100 -1.11 -16.54 -33.94
N THR A 101 -2.30 -17.00 -33.57
CA THR A 101 -2.90 -18.26 -34.08
C THR A 101 -4.08 -18.06 -35.04
N LEU A 102 -4.43 -16.82 -35.40
CA LEU A 102 -5.32 -16.57 -36.54
C LEU A 102 -4.51 -16.52 -37.85
N SER A 103 -4.30 -17.72 -38.38
CA SER A 103 -3.97 -18.10 -39.76
C SER A 103 -3.82 -16.96 -40.81
N PRO A 104 -2.70 -16.92 -41.56
CA PRO A 104 -2.60 -16.10 -42.77
C PRO A 104 -3.32 -16.79 -43.93
N SER A 105 -4.60 -16.49 -44.15
CA SER A 105 -5.23 -16.71 -45.46
C SER A 105 -5.21 -15.40 -46.24
N LEU A 106 -4.29 -15.35 -47.19
CA LEU A 106 -3.83 -14.25 -48.04
C LEU A 106 -4.87 -13.76 -49.09
N GLY A 107 -6.13 -13.49 -48.72
CA GLY A 107 -7.23 -13.34 -49.70
C GLY A 107 -8.30 -12.26 -49.46
N ALA A 108 -8.24 -11.45 -48.41
CA ALA A 108 -9.30 -10.46 -48.13
C ALA A 108 -8.72 -9.09 -47.78
N GLN A 109 -8.04 -8.47 -48.74
CA GLN A 109 -7.94 -7.01 -48.78
C GLN A 109 -9.27 -6.45 -49.26
N ALA A 110 -10.18 -6.11 -48.36
CA ALA A 110 -11.28 -5.19 -48.64
C ALA A 110 -11.97 -4.75 -47.35
N ALA A 111 -12.33 -3.48 -47.33
CA ALA A 111 -13.30 -2.85 -46.43
C ALA A 111 -12.82 -2.50 -45.01
N GLY A 112 -12.60 -1.20 -44.81
CA GLY A 112 -12.92 -0.55 -43.55
C GLY A 112 -11.72 -0.10 -42.72
N ILE A 113 -10.98 0.89 -43.20
CA ILE A 113 -10.38 1.86 -42.26
C ILE A 113 -11.54 2.75 -41.76
N ALA A 114 -12.38 2.17 -40.92
CA ALA A 114 -13.34 2.87 -40.08
C ALA A 114 -13.08 2.33 -38.67
N LEU A 115 -12.98 3.23 -37.70
CA LEU A 115 -12.65 2.98 -36.29
C LEU A 115 -11.14 3.08 -35.94
N GLN A 116 -10.49 4.20 -36.26
CA GLN A 116 -9.31 4.67 -35.51
C GLN A 116 -9.66 5.29 -34.14
N THR A 117 -10.91 5.19 -33.68
CA THR A 117 -11.37 5.84 -32.45
C THR A 117 -12.15 4.85 -31.61
N GLY A 118 -11.44 4.03 -30.85
CA GLY A 118 -12.06 2.94 -30.10
C GLY A 118 -11.25 2.48 -28.89
N LYS A 119 -11.13 3.35 -27.88
CA LYS A 119 -10.85 3.00 -26.49
C LYS A 119 -9.48 2.37 -26.20
N ALA A 120 -8.40 3.13 -26.38
CA ALA A 120 -7.22 2.98 -25.51
C ALA A 120 -7.43 3.71 -24.16
N LEU A 121 -8.66 3.70 -23.63
CA LEU A 121 -8.93 3.87 -22.22
C LEU A 121 -9.22 2.49 -21.64
N SER A 122 -8.31 1.54 -21.89
CA SER A 122 -8.16 0.44 -20.95
C SER A 122 -7.67 1.11 -19.68
N SER A 123 -8.61 1.47 -18.82
CA SER A 123 -8.30 1.85 -17.44
C SER A 123 -7.49 0.69 -16.90
N GLN A 124 -6.16 0.82 -16.92
CA GLN A 124 -5.28 -0.07 -16.21
C GLN A 124 -5.82 -0.01 -14.80
N LYS A 125 -6.55 -1.05 -14.41
CA LYS A 125 -7.18 -1.15 -13.11
C LYS A 125 -6.01 -1.33 -12.16
N ILE A 126 -5.41 -0.21 -11.73
CA ILE A 126 -4.20 -0.19 -10.90
C ILE A 126 -4.56 -1.00 -9.66
N ARG A 127 -4.05 -2.22 -9.61
CA ARG A 127 -4.35 -3.14 -8.53
C ARG A 127 -3.53 -2.66 -7.34
N LEU A 128 -4.23 -2.09 -6.36
CA LEU A 128 -3.61 -1.60 -5.13
C LEU A 128 -2.90 -2.75 -4.41
N VAL A 129 -1.62 -2.56 -4.10
CA VAL A 129 -0.80 -3.53 -3.37
C VAL A 129 -1.37 -3.69 -1.97
N LYS A 130 -1.82 -4.90 -1.64
CA LYS A 130 -2.41 -5.23 -0.33
C LYS A 130 -1.34 -5.76 0.60
N ILE A 131 -1.20 -5.12 1.75
CA ILE A 131 -0.22 -5.46 2.78
C ILE A 131 -0.97 -5.95 4.01
N ASN A 132 -0.64 -7.16 4.47
CA ASN A 132 -1.23 -7.74 5.66
C ASN A 132 -0.34 -7.40 6.86
N LEU A 133 -0.84 -6.54 7.75
CA LEU A 133 -0.18 -6.22 9.01
C LEU A 133 -0.75 -7.12 10.10
N LYS A 134 0.14 -7.80 10.83
CA LYS A 134 -0.24 -8.70 11.93
C LYS A 134 -0.36 -7.95 13.24
N ALA A 135 -1.38 -8.30 14.02
CA ALA A 135 -1.57 -7.81 15.37
C ALA A 135 -0.31 -8.00 16.20
N ASN A 136 -0.07 -7.07 17.12
CA ASN A 136 1.06 -7.10 18.05
C ASN A 136 2.45 -7.00 17.39
N TYR A 137 2.54 -6.75 16.08
CA TYR A 137 3.81 -6.38 15.46
C TYR A 137 4.35 -5.12 16.12
N LYS A 138 5.54 -5.22 16.73
CA LYS A 138 6.15 -4.12 17.46
C LYS A 138 6.94 -3.24 16.50
N LEU A 139 6.88 -1.95 16.74
CA LEU A 139 7.56 -0.92 15.98
C LEU A 139 7.82 0.25 16.93
N LEU A 140 8.78 1.09 16.56
CA LEU A 140 9.11 2.32 17.26
C LEU A 140 8.45 3.50 16.55
N LEU A 141 8.09 4.53 17.31
CA LEU A 141 7.67 5.82 16.79
C LEU A 141 8.73 6.84 17.21
N HIS A 142 9.30 7.57 16.24
CA HIS A 142 10.35 8.56 16.47
C HIS A 142 10.05 9.87 15.74
#